data_AF-A0A261TRJ2-F1
#
_entry.id   AF-A0A261TRJ2-F1
#
_cell.length_a   1.000
_cell.length_b   1.000
_cell.length_c   1.000
_cell.angle_alpha   90.00
_cell.angle_beta   90.00
_cell.angle_gamma   90.00
#
_symmetry.space_group_name_H-M   'P 1'
#
loop_
_entity.id
_entity.type
_entity.pdbx_description
1 polymer ?
#
loop_
_entity_poly.entity_id
_entity_poly.type
_entity_poly.pdbx_seq_one_letter_code
_entity_poly.pdbx_strand_id
1 'polypeptide(L)'
;MSKSVWRDFGPFRVHCKVVRTPKGRYAIELCVEKPESKGMPSVWPLPRNVVFDSEDEAMNHARLVLSGVLDVHPITGEPRFGLL
;
A
#
# COMPACT_ATOMS: atom_id res chain seq x y z
N MET A 1 -13.91 6.02 -7.91
CA MET A 1 -12.50 6.44 -7.68
C MET A 1 -11.97 5.61 -6.54
N SER A 2 -10.80 4.99 -6.67
CA SER A 2 -10.12 4.33 -5.54
C SER A 2 -9.49 5.39 -4.65
N LYS A 3 -9.69 5.31 -3.34
CA LYS A 3 -8.98 6.17 -2.38
C LYS A 3 -7.61 5.57 -2.07
N SER A 4 -6.62 6.42 -1.85
CA SER A 4 -5.28 6.00 -1.43
C SER A 4 -4.69 6.93 -0.39
N VAL A 5 -3.78 6.38 0.40
CA VAL A 5 -2.85 7.12 1.29
C VAL A 5 -1.42 6.78 0.88
N TRP A 6 -0.50 7.71 1.07
CA TRP A 6 0.90 7.52 0.67
C TRP A 6 1.88 8.20 1.62
N ARG A 7 3.13 7.72 1.60
CA ARG A 7 4.27 8.31 2.32
C ARG A 7 5.55 8.16 1.50
N ASP A 8 6.41 9.16 1.59
CA ASP A 8 7.70 9.18 0.90
C ASP A 8 8.82 8.56 1.76
N PHE A 9 9.74 7.87 1.09
CA PHE A 9 10.92 7.19 1.66
C PHE A 9 12.11 7.42 0.74
N GLY A 10 12.73 8.60 0.85
CA GLY A 10 13.79 9.01 -0.07
C GLY A 10 13.27 9.08 -1.51
N PRO A 11 13.86 8.34 -2.47
CA PRO A 11 13.40 8.35 -3.86
C PRO A 11 12.13 7.54 -4.12
N PHE A 12 11.62 6.84 -3.11
CA PHE A 12 10.43 5.98 -3.24
C PHE A 12 9.20 6.66 -2.64
N ARG A 13 8.04 6.39 -3.22
CA ARG A 13 6.74 6.67 -2.62
C ARG A 13 5.98 5.37 -2.45
N VAL A 14 5.52 5.11 -1.23
CA VAL A 14 4.72 3.94 -0.89
C VAL A 14 3.27 4.36 -0.79
N HIS A 15 2.42 3.71 -1.58
CA HIS A 15 0.97 3.91 -1.60
C HIS A 15 0.29 2.71 -0.98
N CYS A 16 -0.74 2.97 -0.18
CA CYS A 16 -1.73 1.97 0.19
C CYS A 16 -3.08 2.37 -0.43
N LYS A 17 -3.55 1.57 -1.38
CA LYS A 17 -4.75 1.82 -2.17
C LYS A 17 -5.89 0.97 -1.64
N VAL A 18 -7.06 1.56 -1.45
CA VAL A 18 -8.30 0.82 -1.19
C VAL A 18 -8.93 0.45 -2.53
N VAL A 19 -9.16 -0.85 -2.73
CA VAL A 19 -9.75 -1.42 -3.94
C VAL A 19 -11.05 -2.15 -3.62
N ARG A 20 -12.05 -2.01 -4.50
CA ARG A 20 -13.32 -2.75 -4.38
C ARG A 20 -13.18 -4.12 -5.01
N THR A 21 -13.50 -5.15 -4.25
CA THR A 21 -13.49 -6.54 -4.71
C THR A 21 -14.74 -6.87 -5.51
N PRO A 22 -14.72 -7.93 -6.36
CA PRO A 22 -15.91 -8.36 -7.12
C PRO A 22 -17.11 -8.76 -6.23
N LYS A 23 -16.86 -9.10 -4.96
CA LYS A 23 -17.89 -9.48 -3.98
C LYS A 23 -18.48 -8.29 -3.23
N GLY A 24 -18.16 -7.05 -3.64
CA GLY A 24 -18.66 -5.83 -3.02
C GLY A 24 -17.93 -5.39 -1.74
N ARG A 25 -16.96 -6.18 -1.25
CA ARG A 25 -16.07 -5.83 -0.13
C ARG A 25 -14.90 -4.95 -0.57
N TYR A 26 -14.15 -4.44 0.38
CA TYR A 26 -12.93 -3.66 0.16
C TYR A 26 -11.68 -4.47 0.53
N ALA A 27 -10.59 -4.26 -0.21
CA ALA A 27 -9.27 -4.77 0.09
C ALA A 27 -8.25 -3.63 -0.02
N ILE A 28 -7.02 -3.87 0.43
CA ILE A 28 -5.93 -2.92 0.27
C ILE A 28 -4.78 -3.50 -0.55
N GLU A 29 -4.15 -2.64 -1.35
CA GLU A 29 -2.97 -2.96 -2.14
C GLU A 29 -1.83 -2.01 -1.80
N LEU A 30 -0.65 -2.56 -1.56
CA LEU A 30 0.55 -1.76 -1.37
C LEU A 30 1.30 -1.63 -2.70
N CYS A 31 1.61 -0.40 -3.08
CA CYS A 31 2.41 -0.12 -4.28
C CYS A 31 3.60 0.74 -3.89
N VAL A 32 4.77 0.40 -4.41
CA VAL A 32 5.98 1.24 -4.31
C VAL A 32 6.26 1.80 -5.70
N GLU A 33 6.30 3.12 -5.80
CA GLU A 33 6.72 3.84 -7.00
C GLU A 33 8.01 4.60 -6.75
N LYS A 34 8.75 4.87 -7.82
CA LYS A 34 9.86 5.83 -7.83
C LYS A 34 9.42 6.96 -8.75
N PRO A 35 8.93 8.10 -8.24
CA PRO A 35 8.27 9.13 -9.05
C PRO A 35 9.12 9.66 -10.21
N GLU A 36 10.44 9.67 -10.06
CA GLU A 36 11.40 10.11 -11.08
C GLU A 36 11.75 9.03 -12.11
N SER A 37 11.29 7.80 -11.91
CA SER A 37 11.51 6.67 -12.83
C SER A 37 10.32 6.49 -13.77
N LYS A 38 10.60 6.20 -15.04
CA LYS A 38 9.57 5.86 -16.04
C LYS A 38 9.04 4.42 -15.91
N GLY A 39 9.49 3.68 -14.89
CA GLY A 39 9.08 2.30 -14.63
C GLY A 39 7.66 2.20 -14.06
N MET A 40 7.01 1.04 -14.25
CA MET A 40 5.75 0.75 -13.58
C MET A 40 5.94 0.64 -12.06
N PRO A 41 4.98 1.08 -11.23
CA PRO A 41 5.01 0.84 -9.80
C PRO A 41 5.09 -0.66 -9.49
N SER A 42 5.92 -1.02 -8.52
CA SER A 42 6.00 -2.39 -8.00
C SER A 42 4.85 -2.61 -7.02
N VAL A 43 4.06 -3.66 -7.22
CA VAL A 43 2.94 -4.00 -6.34
C VAL A 43 3.40 -5.11 -5.40
N TRP A 44 3.27 -4.84 -4.10
CA TRP A 44 3.63 -5.78 -3.05
C TRP A 44 2.35 -6.34 -2.43
N PRO A 45 2.02 -7.61 -2.70
CA PRO A 45 0.80 -8.18 -2.17
C PRO A 45 0.93 -8.32 -0.65
N LEU A 46 0.11 -7.60 0.08
CA LEU A 46 -0.15 -7.91 1.49
C LEU A 46 -0.89 -9.25 1.57
N PRO A 47 -0.87 -9.95 2.71
CA PRO A 47 -1.64 -11.18 2.90
C PRO A 47 -3.10 -10.96 2.45
N ARG A 48 -3.46 -11.58 1.32
CA ARG A 48 -4.66 -11.24 0.50
C ARG A 48 -5.99 -11.61 1.15
N ASN A 49 -5.97 -12.03 2.42
CA ASN A 49 -7.13 -12.57 3.10
C ASN A 49 -7.87 -11.53 3.95
N VAL A 50 -7.31 -10.31 4.09
CA VAL A 50 -7.98 -9.23 4.81
C VAL A 50 -8.87 -8.46 3.84
N VAL A 51 -10.18 -8.59 4.05
CA VAL A 51 -11.22 -7.82 3.36
C VAL A 51 -12.07 -7.09 4.39
N PHE A 52 -12.59 -5.93 4.03
CA PHE A 52 -13.36 -5.04 4.88
C PHE A 52 -14.76 -4.85 4.32
N ASP A 53 -15.74 -4.66 5.21
CA ASP A 53 -17.13 -4.45 4.80
C ASP A 53 -17.40 -2.99 4.42
N SER A 54 -16.57 -2.05 4.88
CA SER A 54 -16.65 -0.62 4.53
C SER A 54 -15.35 -0.05 3.96
N GLU A 55 -15.49 1.03 3.18
CA GLU A 55 -14.33 1.76 2.64
C GLU A 55 -13.53 2.46 3.75
N ASP A 56 -14.20 2.94 4.81
CA ASP A 56 -13.56 3.66 5.92
C ASP A 56 -12.72 2.73 6.80
N GLU A 57 -13.17 1.51 7.06
CA GLU A 57 -12.36 0.47 7.73
C GLU A 57 -11.12 0.12 6.90
N ALA A 58 -11.30 -0.10 5.60
CA ALA A 58 -10.18 -0.36 4.69
C ALA A 58 -9.20 0.82 4.68
N MET A 59 -9.69 2.05 4.76
CA MET A 59 -8.86 3.25 4.80
C MET A 59 -8.08 3.38 6.11
N ASN A 60 -8.71 3.09 7.25
CA ASN A 60 -8.04 3.09 8.54
C ASN A 60 -6.95 2.01 8.59
N HIS A 61 -7.23 0.83 8.04
CA HIS A 61 -6.24 -0.24 7.93
C HIS A 61 -5.11 0.12 6.96
N ALA A 62 -5.41 0.78 5.83
CA ALA A 62 -4.42 1.28 4.90
C ALA A 62 -3.44 2.26 5.58
N ARG A 63 -3.95 3.18 6.42
CA ARG A 63 -3.13 4.09 7.22
C ARG A 63 -2.26 3.35 8.22
N LEU A 64 -2.80 2.35 8.91
CA LEU A 64 -2.06 1.54 9.88
C LEU A 64 -0.91 0.77 9.20
N VAL A 65 -1.20 0.08 8.10
CA VAL A 65 -0.18 -0.64 7.33
C VAL A 65 0.91 0.32 6.84
N LEU A 66 0.53 1.46 6.28
CA LEU A 66 1.50 2.47 5.83
C LEU A 66 2.34 3.02 6.98
N SER A 67 1.76 3.15 8.19
CA SER A 67 2.50 3.59 9.37
C SER A 67 3.56 2.59 9.81
N GLY A 68 3.34 1.29 9.58
CA GLY A 68 4.27 0.21 9.90
C GLY A 68 5.42 0.01 8.92
N VAL A 69 5.37 0.65 7.73
CA VAL A 69 6.52 0.65 6.80
C VAL A 69 7.65 1.47 7.42
N LEU A 70 8.86 0.94 7.51
CA LEU A 70 10.03 1.63 8.08
C LEU A 70 10.94 2.21 7.01
N ASP A 71 11.23 1.42 5.98
CA ASP A 71 12.07 1.80 4.84
C ASP A 71 11.67 1.01 3.60
N VAL A 72 12.31 1.34 2.47
CA VAL A 72 12.16 0.64 1.19
C VAL A 72 13.53 0.13 0.77
N HIS A 73 13.63 -1.15 0.46
CA HIS A 73 14.87 -1.76 0.00
C HIS A 73 15.35 -1.04 -1.27
N PRO A 74 16.59 -0.47 -1.29
CA PRO A 74 17.01 0.43 -2.36
C PRO A 74 17.16 -0.23 -3.74
N ILE A 75 17.48 -1.53 -3.77
CA ILE A 75 17.62 -2.30 -5.01
C ILE A 75 16.29 -2.87 -5.50
N THR A 76 15.53 -3.56 -4.64
CA THR A 76 14.32 -4.29 -5.04
C THR A 76 13.05 -3.44 -5.01
N GLY A 77 13.04 -2.33 -4.28
CA GLY A 77 11.82 -1.54 -4.02
C GLY A 77 10.86 -2.22 -3.03
N GLU A 78 11.32 -3.24 -2.29
CA GLU A 78 10.52 -3.96 -1.29
C GLU A 78 10.29 -3.09 -0.05
N PRO A 79 9.04 -2.83 0.35
CA PRO A 79 8.73 -2.14 1.60
C PRO A 79 9.05 -3.07 2.77
N ARG A 80 9.80 -2.56 3.74
CA ARG A 80 10.15 -3.27 4.96
C ARG A 80 9.29 -2.77 6.11
N PHE A 81 8.79 -3.69 6.92
CA PHE A 81 7.88 -3.39 8.01
C PHE A 81 8.56 -3.57 9.35
N GLY A 82 8.21 -2.71 10.31
CA GLY A 82 8.45 -2.96 11.73
C GLY A 82 7.38 -3.88 12.29
N LEU A 83 7.71 -4.57 13.38
CA LEU A 83 6.67 -5.17 14.22
C LEU A 83 5.87 -4.01 14.83
N LEU A 84 4.58 -3.92 14.49
CA LEU A 84 3.61 -3.04 15.11
C LEU A 84 3.03 -3.68 16.38
#